data_AF-A0A941QSA6-F1
#
_entry.id   AF-A0A941QSA6-F1
#
_cell.length_a   1.000
_cell.length_b   1.000
_cell.length_c   1.000
_cell.angle_alpha   90.00
_cell.angle_beta   90.00
_cell.angle_gamma   90.00
#
_symmetry.space_group_name_H-M   'P 1'
#
loop_
_entity.id
_entity.type
_entity.pdbx_description
1 polymer ?
#
loop_
_entity_poly.entity_id
_entity_poly.type
_entity_poly.pdbx_seq_one_letter_code
_entity_poly.pdbx_strand_id
1 'polypeptide(L)'
;MPLIPADNAVASIAALFVIAALGFAMEKTRIGALLTGAVWAILFAILASNIGLIPQSSPGYSFVFTYFVPILIPLFLMKADLKKIFFETTRMTMAFLIASLGTVAGAIVA
;
A
#
# COMPACT_ATOMS: atom_id res chain seq x y z
N MET A 1 12.89 -19.45 9.57
CA MET A 1 12.04 -20.25 8.65
C MET A 1 10.62 -19.76 8.85
N PRO A 2 9.94 -19.23 7.82
CA PRO A 2 8.62 -18.64 8.03
C PRO A 2 7.59 -19.70 8.43
N LEU A 3 6.68 -19.36 9.35
CA LEU A 3 5.60 -20.27 9.81
C LEU A 3 4.67 -20.68 8.65
N ILE A 4 4.45 -19.76 7.71
CA ILE A 4 3.73 -20.03 6.46
C ILE A 4 4.76 -20.40 5.38
N PRO A 5 4.71 -21.61 4.81
CA PRO A 5 5.54 -21.97 3.66
C PRO A 5 5.26 -21.05 2.48
N ALA A 6 6.31 -20.53 1.84
CA ALA A 6 6.19 -19.62 0.70
C ALA A 6 5.45 -20.24 -0.50
N ASP A 7 5.41 -21.57 -0.58
CA ASP A 7 4.71 -22.31 -1.64
C ASP A 7 3.17 -22.28 -1.47
N ASN A 8 2.69 -22.01 -0.25
CA ASN A 8 1.25 -21.95 0.01
C ASN A 8 0.70 -20.54 -0.26
N ALA A 9 0.41 -20.28 -1.54
CA ALA A 9 -0.15 -19.02 -2.00
C ALA A 9 -1.44 -18.64 -1.24
N VAL A 10 -2.32 -19.61 -0.97
CA VAL A 10 -3.59 -19.38 -0.24
C VAL A 10 -3.34 -18.87 1.17
N ALA A 11 -2.39 -19.47 1.90
CA ALA A 11 -2.04 -19.05 3.26
C ALA A 11 -1.44 -17.63 3.28
N SER A 12 -0.60 -17.29 2.30
CA SER A 12 -0.04 -15.93 2.20
C SER A 12 -1.10 -14.87 1.87
N ILE A 13 -2.06 -15.19 1.01
CA ILE A 13 -3.19 -14.32 0.68
C ILE A 13 -4.09 -14.15 1.91
N ALA A 14 -4.41 -15.23 2.62
CA ALA A 14 -5.19 -15.18 3.85
C ALA A 14 -4.50 -14.29 4.91
N ALA A 15 -3.18 -14.39 5.05
CA ALA A 15 -2.43 -13.54 5.96
C ALA A 15 -2.51 -12.05 5.57
N LEU A 16 -2.44 -11.72 4.27
CA LEU A 16 -2.65 -10.34 3.79
C LEU A 16 -4.04 -9.80 4.13
N PHE A 17 -5.09 -10.61 3.94
CA PHE A 17 -6.46 -10.22 4.31
C PHE A 17 -6.63 -10.02 5.81
N VAL A 18 -6.01 -10.88 6.64
CA VAL A 18 -6.02 -10.72 8.10
C VAL A 18 -5.31 -9.44 8.51
N ILE A 19 -4.13 -9.14 7.93
CA ILE A 19 -3.41 -7.89 8.20
C ILE A 19 -4.24 -6.68 7.80
N ALA A 20 -4.88 -6.71 6.62
CA ALA A 20 -5.75 -5.62 6.18
C ALA A 20 -6.94 -5.42 7.12
N ALA A 21 -7.59 -6.51 7.54
CA ALA A 21 -8.70 -6.47 8.49
C ALA A 21 -8.27 -5.91 9.86
N LEU A 22 -7.10 -6.32 10.36
CA LEU A 22 -6.52 -5.76 11.60
C LEU A 22 -6.20 -4.28 11.44
N GLY A 23 -5.64 -3.85 10.30
CA GLY A 23 -5.37 -2.45 10.01
C GLY A 23 -6.63 -1.57 10.07
N PHE A 24 -7.71 -2.02 9.41
CA PHE A 24 -9.01 -1.33 9.47
C PHE A 24 -9.68 -1.40 10.84
N ALA A 25 -9.49 -2.49 11.60
CA ALA A 25 -10.00 -2.59 12.96
C ALA A 25 -9.28 -1.62 13.89
N MET A 26 -7.96 -1.47 13.75
CA MET A 26 -7.15 -0.54 14.53
C MET A 26 -7.52 0.92 14.28
N GLU A 27 -7.75 1.30 13.03
CA GLU A 27 -8.19 2.65 12.65
C GLU A 27 -9.48 3.08 13.38
N LYS A 28 -10.36 2.13 13.73
CA LYS A 28 -11.61 2.42 14.47
C LYS A 28 -11.41 2.61 15.98
N THR A 29 -10.22 2.36 16.51
CA THR A 29 -9.92 2.53 17.95
C THR A 29 -9.50 3.97 18.27
N ARG A 30 -9.69 4.41 19.53
CA ARG A 30 -9.34 5.79 19.95
C ARG A 30 -7.87 6.17 19.72
N ILE A 31 -6.97 5.19 19.85
CA ILE A 31 -5.53 5.39 19.68
C ILE A 31 -5.14 5.15 18.23
N GLY A 32 -5.75 4.18 17.56
CA GLY A 32 -5.43 3.85 16.18
C GLY A 32 -5.96 4.83 15.13
N ALA A 33 -6.96 5.66 15.46
CA ALA A 33 -7.50 6.70 14.57
C ALA A 33 -6.49 7.81 14.21
N LEU A 34 -5.33 7.87 14.88
CA LEU A 34 -4.23 8.77 14.54
C LEU A 34 -3.55 8.41 13.21
N LEU A 35 -3.65 7.14 12.80
CA LEU A 35 -3.04 6.62 11.58
C LEU A 35 -4.12 6.01 10.69
N THR A 36 -3.94 6.07 9.37
CA THR A 36 -4.86 5.41 8.44
C THR A 36 -4.73 3.89 8.56
N GLY A 37 -5.79 3.15 8.23
CA GLY A 37 -5.76 1.69 8.26
C GLY A 37 -4.68 1.09 7.36
N ALA A 38 -4.31 1.78 6.29
CA ALA A 38 -3.20 1.41 5.41
C ALA A 38 -1.84 1.46 6.14
N VAL A 39 -1.60 2.49 6.94
CA VAL A 39 -0.37 2.61 7.73
C VAL A 39 -0.30 1.49 8.77
N TRP A 40 -1.41 1.20 9.46
CA TRP A 40 -1.48 0.06 10.38
C TRP A 40 -1.21 -1.28 9.69
N ALA A 41 -1.79 -1.50 8.52
CA ALA A 41 -1.56 -2.72 7.74
C ALA A 41 -0.08 -2.88 7.36
N ILE A 42 0.60 -1.80 6.94
CA ILE A 42 2.04 -1.81 6.65
C ILE A 42 2.85 -2.17 7.90
N LEU A 43 2.54 -1.55 9.05
CA LEU A 43 3.23 -1.84 10.31
C LEU A 43 3.06 -3.31 10.74
N PHE A 44 1.84 -3.84 10.66
CA PHE A 44 1.59 -5.25 10.96
C PHE A 44 2.28 -6.19 9.97
N ALA A 45 2.31 -5.86 8.68
CA ALA A 45 3.03 -6.65 7.68
C ALA A 45 4.54 -6.68 7.96
N ILE A 46 5.13 -5.53 8.30
CA ILE A 46 6.56 -5.43 8.67
C ILE A 46 6.84 -6.25 9.92
N LEU A 47 6.03 -6.11 10.97
CA LEU A 47 6.19 -6.89 12.21
C LEU A 47 6.05 -8.40 11.94
N ALA A 48 5.01 -8.81 11.22
CA ALA A 48 4.75 -10.21 10.89
C ALA A 48 5.85 -10.82 10.01
N SER A 49 6.44 -10.04 9.12
CA SER A 49 7.58 -10.46 8.29
C SER A 49 8.86 -10.61 9.11
N ASN A 50 9.14 -9.68 10.03
CA ASN A 50 10.35 -9.71 10.87
C ASN A 50 10.34 -10.84 11.91
N ILE A 51 9.18 -11.16 12.49
CA ILE A 51 9.04 -12.30 13.42
C ILE A 51 9.01 -13.65 12.69
N GLY A 52 9.04 -13.65 11.35
CA GLY A 52 8.99 -14.87 10.54
C GLY A 52 7.59 -15.52 10.51
N LEU A 53 6.51 -14.78 10.73
CA LEU A 53 5.15 -15.31 10.62
C LEU A 53 4.75 -15.46 9.15
N ILE A 54 5.15 -14.51 8.31
CA ILE A 54 4.82 -14.48 6.88
C ILE A 54 6.11 -14.45 6.05
N PRO A 55 6.19 -15.20 4.92
CA PRO A 55 7.35 -15.18 4.04
C PRO A 55 7.57 -13.80 3.40
N GLN A 56 8.83 -13.43 3.22
CA GLN A 56 9.25 -12.17 2.55
C GLN A 56 8.89 -12.17 1.06
N SER A 57 8.78 -13.35 0.46
CA SER A 57 8.36 -13.52 -0.93
C SER A 57 7.46 -14.73 -1.03
N SER A 58 6.32 -14.56 -1.70
CA SER A 58 5.34 -15.62 -1.96
C SER A 58 4.67 -15.37 -3.32
N PRO A 59 4.41 -16.39 -4.14
CA PRO A 59 3.60 -16.27 -5.35
C PRO A 59 2.21 -15.67 -5.09
N GLY A 60 1.66 -15.86 -3.88
CA GLY A 60 0.37 -15.30 -3.49
C GLY A 60 0.34 -13.77 -3.41
N TYR A 61 1.49 -13.09 -3.27
CA TYR A 61 1.53 -11.63 -3.27
C TYR A 61 1.30 -11.02 -4.66
N SER A 62 1.71 -11.73 -5.71
CA SER A 62 1.48 -11.32 -7.09
C SER A 62 -0.01 -11.16 -7.40
N PHE A 63 -0.88 -11.92 -6.73
CA PHE A 63 -2.34 -11.80 -6.86
C PHE A 63 -2.85 -10.37 -6.65
N VAL A 64 -2.31 -9.65 -5.66
CA VAL A 64 -2.73 -8.26 -5.37
C VAL A 64 -2.34 -7.34 -6.53
N PHE A 65 -1.12 -7.49 -7.04
CA PHE A 65 -0.61 -6.67 -8.14
C PHE A 65 -1.25 -7.03 -9.50
N THR A 66 -1.63 -8.29 -9.70
CA THR A 66 -2.24 -8.75 -10.96
C THR A 66 -3.74 -8.42 -11.04
N TYR A 67 -4.47 -8.48 -9.94
CA TYR A 67 -5.93 -8.32 -9.95
C TYR A 67 -6.41 -7.04 -9.25
N PHE A 68 -5.98 -6.79 -8.01
CA PHE A 68 -6.46 -5.63 -7.26
C PHE A 68 -5.93 -4.32 -7.84
N VAL A 69 -4.63 -4.22 -8.09
CA VAL A 69 -4.02 -2.97 -8.59
C VAL A 69 -4.65 -2.52 -9.92
N PRO A 70 -4.84 -3.37 -10.94
CA PRO A 70 -5.47 -2.95 -12.19
C PRO A 70 -6.95 -2.58 -12.04
N ILE A 71 -7.69 -3.21 -11.13
CA ILE A 71 -9.11 -2.89 -10.85
C ILE A 71 -9.25 -1.57 -10.09
N LEU A 72 -8.26 -1.21 -9.25
CA LEU A 72 -8.26 0.06 -8.54
C LEU A 72 -8.15 1.25 -9.49
N ILE A 73 -7.44 1.13 -10.62
CA ILE A 73 -7.29 2.21 -11.61
C ILE A 73 -8.65 2.71 -12.12
N PRO A 74 -9.52 1.88 -12.74
CA PRO A 74 -10.83 2.34 -13.21
C PRO A 74 -11.73 2.77 -12.04
N LEU A 75 -11.65 2.12 -10.88
CA LEU A 75 -12.44 2.52 -9.70
C LEU A 75 -12.05 3.93 -9.23
N PHE A 76 -10.76 4.26 -9.21
CA PHE A 76 -10.27 5.59 -8.89
C PHE A 76 -10.63 6.60 -9.97
N LEU A 77 -10.54 6.24 -11.25
CA LEU A 77 -10.97 7.11 -12.36
C LEU A 77 -12.47 7.41 -12.32
N MET A 78 -13.32 6.43 -11.99
CA MET A 78 -14.77 6.65 -11.82
C MET A 78 -15.11 7.60 -10.67
N LYS A 79 -14.29 7.61 -9.61
CA LYS A 79 -14.44 8.54 -8.48
C LYS A 79 -13.74 9.88 -8.69
N ALA A 80 -12.84 9.97 -9.66
CA ALA A 80 -12.06 11.15 -9.93
C ALA A 80 -12.90 12.20 -10.67
N ASP A 81 -12.97 13.41 -10.13
CA ASP A 81 -13.52 14.55 -10.83
C ASP A 81 -12.43 15.15 -11.74
N LEU A 82 -12.46 14.81 -13.02
CA LEU A 82 -11.49 15.29 -14.01
C LEU A 82 -11.46 16.82 -14.09
N LYS A 83 -12.62 17.48 -13.97
CA LYS A 83 -12.69 18.95 -14.04
C LYS A 83 -11.95 19.55 -12.85
N LYS A 84 -12.17 19.02 -11.66
CA LYS A 84 -11.45 19.42 -10.45
C LYS A 84 -9.94 19.21 -10.58
N ILE A 85 -9.53 18.06 -11.15
CA ILE A 85 -8.11 17.75 -11.35
C ILE A 85 -7.45 18.78 -12.27
N PHE A 86 -8.05 19.08 -13.43
CA PHE A 86 -7.45 20.02 -14.39
C PHE A 86 -7.41 21.47 -13.90
N PHE A 87 -8.44 21.93 -13.17
CA PHE A 87 -8.54 23.34 -12.80
C PHE A 87 -8.02 23.65 -11.39
N GLU A 88 -8.13 22.74 -10.42
CA GLU A 88 -7.76 22.99 -9.02
C GLU A 88 -6.39 22.39 -8.63
N THR A 89 -5.91 21.36 -9.33
CA THR A 89 -4.70 20.63 -8.92
C THR A 89 -3.41 21.21 -9.51
N THR A 90 -3.48 22.15 -10.44
CA THR A 90 -2.31 22.69 -11.18
C THR A 90 -1.17 23.18 -10.29
N ARG A 91 -1.49 23.86 -9.17
CA ARG A 91 -0.47 24.34 -8.22
C ARG A 91 0.22 23.18 -7.49
N MET A 92 -0.53 22.15 -7.11
CA MET A 92 0.00 20.94 -6.49
C MET A 92 0.86 20.14 -7.47
N THR A 93 0.43 20.03 -8.73
CA THR A 93 1.18 19.36 -9.80
C THR A 93 2.53 20.04 -10.03
N MET A 94 2.59 21.38 -10.03
CA MET A 94 3.84 22.11 -10.16
C MET A 94 4.79 21.86 -8.97
N ALA A 95 4.26 21.87 -7.73
CA ALA A 95 5.06 21.53 -6.56
C ALA A 95 5.60 20.10 -6.63
N PHE A 96 4.79 19.14 -7.08
CA PHE A 96 5.19 17.76 -7.31
C PHE A 96 6.29 17.64 -8.39
N LEU A 97 6.20 18.38 -9.49
CA LEU A 97 7.23 18.38 -10.53
C LEU A 97 8.58 18.90 -10.01
N ILE A 98 8.58 19.98 -9.23
CA ILE A 98 9.80 20.51 -8.61
C ILE A 98 10.38 19.47 -7.62
N ALA A 99 9.55 18.86 -6.78
CA ALA A 99 9.98 17.83 -5.83
C ALA A 99 10.52 16.57 -6.54
N SER A 100 9.89 16.17 -7.66
CA SER A 100 10.34 15.05 -8.49
C SER A 100 11.69 15.35 -9.12
N LEU A 101 11.88 16.54 -9.71
CA LEU A 101 13.17 16.98 -10.23
C LEU A 101 14.25 17.02 -9.14
N GLY A 102 13.91 17.51 -7.94
CA GLY A 102 14.80 17.49 -6.79
C GLY A 102 15.20 16.07 -6.39
N THR A 103 14.26 15.12 -6.36
CA THR A 103 14.52 13.70 -6.08
C THR A 103 15.44 13.08 -7.13
N VAL A 104 15.19 13.33 -8.42
CA VAL A 104 16.02 12.81 -9.52
C VAL A 104 17.43 13.39 -9.47
N ALA A 105 17.56 14.72 -9.32
CA ALA A 105 18.86 15.37 -9.20
C ALA A 105 19.62 14.86 -7.97
N GLY A 106 18.95 14.75 -6.83
CA GLY A 106 19.53 14.20 -5.61
C GLY A 106 20.02 12.76 -5.77
N ALA A 107 19.26 11.90 -6.45
CA ALA A 107 19.65 10.52 -6.74
C ALA A 107 20.81 10.38 -7.73
N ILE A 108 21.01 11.36 -8.63
CA ILE A 108 22.14 11.38 -9.57
C ILE A 108 23.41 11.92 -8.90
N VAL A 109 23.26 12.88 -7.98
CA VAL A 109 24.39 13.53 -7.29
C VAL A 109 24.91 12.68 -6.12
N ALA A 110 24.04 11.96 -5.42
CA ALA A 110 24.39 11.05 -4.32
C ALA A 110 25.07 9.77 -4.83
#